data_AF-A0A7K0RJ46-F1
#
_entry.id   AF-A0A7K0RJ46-F1
#
_cell.length_a   1.000
_cell.length_b   1.000
_cell.length_c   1.000
_cell.angle_alpha   90.00
_cell.angle_beta   90.00
_cell.angle_gamma   90.00
#
_symmetry.space_group_name_H-M   'P 1'
#
loop_
_entity.id
_entity.type
_entity.pdbx_description
1 polymer ?
#
loop_
_entity_poly.entity_id
_entity_poly.type
_entity_poly.pdbx_seq_one_letter_code
_entity_poly.pdbx_strand_id
1 'polypeptide(L)'
;TQVGLLAAELITLGVFAAVALIRVYAGDAPAGSVKPALEWFNPGGIGSATALTTGVLLAVFIYWGWDTTVTVNEETEDSAETPGRAAIVSVFVLVFTYVIVTVAAIAFGGPDRLANDDSGDVLGLLANDVFGSALLGKILIIAVLSSAAASCQTTILPTARTALSMARAKALPAKLGEVNPQYMTPAFATWVMGAVSVAWYVGLTLVSENMLFDAIAALGLMIAFYYGITGYACAVYYRRELLKSARNFFFIGVAPVLGALMLTAVFIKSCFDLSDPANSSSGTSWLGVGPPLVIGLGFLLMGVVLMIVWRIGGHPEFFGRRPEVADPALVARSPAGGS
;
A
#
# COMPACT_ATOMS: atom_id res chain seq x y z
N THR A 1 16.20 -4.10 -17.15
CA THR A 1 14.95 -4.86 -16.90
C THR A 1 14.42 -4.48 -15.53
N GLN A 2 13.11 -4.60 -15.26
CA GLN A 2 12.53 -4.27 -13.93
C GLN A 2 13.21 -5.04 -12.79
N VAL A 3 13.59 -6.29 -13.03
CA VAL A 3 14.37 -7.10 -12.07
C VAL A 3 15.72 -6.47 -11.74
N GLY A 4 16.42 -5.92 -12.73
CA GLY A 4 17.70 -5.23 -12.52
C GLY A 4 17.56 -3.94 -11.71
N LEU A 5 16.48 -3.18 -11.93
CA LEU A 5 16.16 -1.99 -11.14
C LEU A 5 15.86 -2.35 -9.69
N LEU A 6 14.97 -3.32 -9.46
CA LEU A 6 14.66 -3.83 -8.12
C LEU A 6 15.91 -4.34 -7.39
N ALA A 7 16.76 -5.12 -8.07
CA ALA A 7 17.99 -5.62 -7.49
C ALA A 7 18.94 -4.47 -7.12
N ALA A 8 19.10 -3.48 -7.99
CA ALA A 8 19.92 -2.31 -7.71
C ALA A 8 19.39 -1.51 -6.51
N GLU A 9 18.07 -1.32 -6.40
CA GLU A 9 17.42 -0.64 -5.29
C GLU A 9 17.64 -1.38 -3.96
N LEU A 10 17.35 -2.68 -3.91
CA LEU A 10 17.55 -3.50 -2.71
C LEU A 10 19.02 -3.57 -2.29
N ILE A 11 19.95 -3.69 -3.25
CA ILE A 11 21.38 -3.66 -2.97
C ILE A 11 21.79 -2.30 -2.42
N THR A 12 21.33 -1.20 -3.02
CA THR A 12 21.69 0.15 -2.58
C THR A 12 21.21 0.42 -1.16
N LEU A 13 19.97 0.03 -0.83
CA LEU A 13 19.42 0.13 0.52
C LEU A 13 20.14 -0.79 1.51
N GLY A 14 20.48 -2.02 1.10
CA GLY A 14 21.25 -2.95 1.92
C GLY A 14 22.66 -2.44 2.21
N VAL A 15 23.33 -1.87 1.22
CA VAL A 15 24.66 -1.25 1.37
C VAL A 15 24.58 -0.01 2.25
N PHE A 16 23.58 0.85 2.06
CA PHE A 16 23.33 1.99 2.95
C PHE A 16 23.20 1.54 4.41
N ALA A 17 22.33 0.55 4.67
CA ALA A 17 22.10 0.05 6.02
C ALA A 17 23.37 -0.57 6.63
N ALA A 18 24.11 -1.37 5.86
CA ALA A 18 25.35 -1.98 6.31
C ALA A 18 26.41 -0.93 6.66
N VAL A 19 26.65 0.05 5.79
CA VAL A 19 27.64 1.12 6.02
C VAL A 19 27.25 1.96 7.23
N ALA A 20 25.98 2.36 7.33
CA ALA A 20 25.48 3.14 8.46
C ALA A 20 25.71 2.41 9.79
N LEU A 21 25.35 1.13 9.88
CA LEU A 21 25.56 0.33 11.08
C LEU A 21 27.05 0.11 11.38
N ILE A 22 27.89 -0.18 10.38
CA ILE A 22 29.34 -0.33 10.57
C ILE A 22 29.93 0.94 11.18
N ARG A 23 29.57 2.12 10.69
CA ARG A 23 30.09 3.40 11.21
C ARG A 23 29.62 3.67 12.63
N VAL A 24 28.37 3.33 12.97
CA VAL A 24 27.85 3.40 14.35
C VAL A 24 28.66 2.50 15.29
N TYR A 25 28.92 1.25 14.91
CA TYR A 25 29.68 0.31 15.73
C TYR A 25 31.17 0.64 15.81
N ALA A 26 31.74 1.21 14.74
CA ALA A 26 33.13 1.66 14.68
C ALA A 26 33.39 2.98 15.44
N GLY A 27 32.33 3.72 15.80
CA GLY A 27 32.44 5.03 16.46
C GLY A 27 32.76 6.19 15.52
N ASP A 28 32.55 6.01 14.21
CA ASP A 28 32.73 7.02 13.15
C ASP A 28 31.38 7.63 12.71
N ALA A 29 30.33 7.47 13.52
CA ALA A 29 29.01 8.03 13.26
C ALA A 29 28.86 9.44 13.85
N PRO A 30 27.95 10.27 13.31
CA PRO A 30 27.67 11.60 13.83
C PRO A 30 27.32 11.62 15.32
N ALA A 31 27.51 12.79 15.95
CA ALA A 31 27.06 13.03 17.31
C ALA A 31 25.53 12.85 17.42
N GLY A 32 25.07 12.11 18.43
CA GLY A 32 23.67 11.73 18.58
C GLY A 32 23.31 10.36 18.01
N SER A 33 24.26 9.66 17.36
CA SER A 33 24.09 8.27 16.96
C SER A 33 23.86 7.35 18.17
N VAL A 34 23.04 6.32 17.96
CA VAL A 34 22.64 5.37 19.00
C VAL A 34 22.87 3.94 18.52
N LYS A 35 23.37 3.07 19.39
CA LYS A 35 23.57 1.67 19.05
C LYS A 35 22.23 0.93 19.10
N PRO A 36 21.87 0.15 18.06
CA PRO A 36 20.66 -0.67 18.09
C PRO A 36 20.65 -1.58 19.31
N ALA A 37 19.52 -1.65 19.99
CA ALA A 37 19.31 -2.53 21.14
C ALA A 37 18.13 -3.47 20.89
N LEU A 38 18.17 -4.67 21.46
CA LEU A 38 17.09 -5.66 21.31
C LEU A 38 15.74 -5.15 21.84
N GLU A 39 15.77 -4.21 22.78
CA GLU A 39 14.56 -3.58 23.33
C GLU A 39 13.75 -2.80 22.29
N TRP A 40 14.36 -2.36 21.18
CA TRP A 40 13.65 -1.67 20.09
C TRP A 40 12.61 -2.57 19.42
N PHE A 41 12.77 -3.89 19.53
CA PHE A 41 11.87 -4.88 18.97
C PHE A 41 10.89 -5.45 19.99
N ASN A 42 10.86 -4.92 21.22
CA ASN A 42 9.97 -5.39 22.29
C ASN A 42 8.64 -4.61 22.25
N PRO A 43 7.51 -5.25 21.87
CA PRO A 43 6.22 -4.58 21.87
C PRO A 43 5.78 -4.12 23.27
N GLY A 44 6.24 -4.81 24.32
CA GLY A 44 5.98 -4.45 25.72
C GLY A 44 6.80 -3.26 26.22
N GLY A 45 7.78 -2.78 25.45
CA GLY A 45 8.57 -1.59 25.74
C GLY A 45 7.91 -0.29 25.27
N ILE A 46 6.77 -0.37 24.57
CA ILE A 46 6.09 0.80 24.02
C ILE A 46 5.31 1.50 25.13
N GLY A 47 5.72 2.73 25.48
CA GLY A 47 5.20 3.46 26.64
C GLY A 47 3.72 3.86 26.58
N SER A 48 3.00 3.62 25.48
CA SER A 48 1.55 3.81 25.42
C SER A 48 0.87 2.99 24.33
N ALA A 49 -0.38 2.58 24.58
CA ALA A 49 -1.23 1.94 23.58
C ALA A 49 -1.47 2.86 22.36
N THR A 50 -1.50 4.18 22.58
CA THR A 50 -1.62 5.18 21.52
C THR A 50 -0.42 5.15 20.58
N ALA A 51 0.81 5.14 21.11
CA ALA A 51 2.02 5.08 20.31
C ALA A 51 2.10 3.79 19.49
N LEU A 52 1.76 2.64 20.08
CA LEU A 52 1.66 1.37 19.37
C LEU A 52 0.65 1.48 18.22
N THR A 53 -0.54 2.01 18.50
CA THR A 53 -1.60 2.14 17.51
C THR A 53 -1.20 3.07 16.36
N THR A 54 -0.58 4.22 16.65
CA THR A 54 -0.09 5.16 15.63
C THR A 54 1.01 4.54 14.78
N GLY A 55 1.93 3.78 15.37
CA GLY A 55 2.97 3.05 14.62
C GLY A 55 2.38 1.98 13.70
N VAL A 56 1.41 1.19 14.19
CA VAL A 56 0.69 0.19 13.38
C VAL A 56 -0.08 0.85 12.25
N LEU A 57 -0.73 1.98 12.51
CA LEU A 57 -1.41 2.77 11.49
C LEU A 57 -0.44 3.19 10.39
N LEU A 58 0.69 3.81 10.76
CA LEU A 58 1.70 4.22 9.79
C LEU A 58 2.22 3.01 8.98
N ALA A 59 2.50 1.89 9.64
CA ALA A 59 2.96 0.66 9.01
C ALA A 59 1.97 0.13 7.96
N VAL A 60 0.67 0.11 8.28
CA VAL A 60 -0.38 -0.34 7.33
C VAL A 60 -0.38 0.52 6.06
N PHE A 61 -0.17 1.83 6.20
CA PHE A 61 -0.17 2.76 5.06
C PHE A 61 1.06 2.57 4.17
N ILE A 62 2.25 2.48 4.76
CA ILE A 62 3.51 2.35 4.00
C ILE A 62 3.71 0.97 3.38
N TYR A 63 2.99 -0.06 3.85
CA TYR A 63 3.05 -1.44 3.34
C TYR A 63 1.97 -1.76 2.30
N TRP A 64 1.19 -0.77 1.88
CA TRP A 64 0.21 -0.90 0.82
C TRP A 64 0.86 -1.22 -0.54
N GLY A 65 0.14 -1.98 -1.39
CA GLY A 65 0.51 -2.23 -2.79
C GLY A 65 0.97 -3.65 -3.13
N TRP A 66 1.08 -4.53 -2.13
CA TRP A 66 1.46 -5.95 -2.32
C TRP A 66 0.46 -6.72 -3.20
N ASP A 67 -0.82 -6.35 -3.17
CA ASP A 67 -1.92 -6.92 -3.94
C ASP A 67 -1.85 -6.61 -5.44
N THR A 68 -0.99 -5.68 -5.86
CA THR A 68 -0.74 -5.42 -7.28
C THR A 68 -0.31 -6.69 -8.02
N THR A 69 0.48 -7.54 -7.35
CA THR A 69 0.98 -8.81 -7.91
C THR A 69 -0.14 -9.77 -8.30
N VAL A 70 -1.27 -9.75 -7.59
CA VAL A 70 -2.42 -10.64 -7.89
C VAL A 70 -3.30 -10.13 -9.02
N THR A 71 -3.17 -8.85 -9.40
CA THR A 71 -3.96 -8.26 -10.49
C THR A 71 -3.52 -8.72 -11.88
N VAL A 72 -2.30 -9.25 -12.01
CA VAL A 72 -1.70 -9.67 -13.28
C VAL A 72 -1.69 -11.19 -13.46
N ASN A 73 -2.57 -11.90 -12.74
CA ASN A 73 -2.63 -13.35 -12.75
C ASN A 73 -2.84 -13.94 -14.16
N GLU A 74 -3.71 -13.33 -15.00
CA GLU A 74 -3.98 -13.78 -16.38
C GLU A 74 -2.74 -13.73 -17.29
N GLU A 75 -1.72 -12.95 -16.93
CA GLU A 75 -0.50 -12.72 -17.72
C GLU A 75 0.73 -13.38 -17.09
N THR A 76 0.57 -14.05 -15.95
CA THR A 76 1.66 -14.67 -15.19
C THR A 76 1.81 -16.14 -15.54
N GLU A 77 3.05 -16.58 -15.78
CA GLU A 77 3.37 -18.01 -15.90
C GLU A 77 3.06 -18.72 -14.58
N ASP A 78 2.31 -19.82 -14.66
CA ASP A 78 1.72 -20.48 -13.49
C ASP A 78 0.81 -19.55 -12.66
N SER A 79 -0.26 -19.08 -13.30
CA SER A 79 -1.24 -18.14 -12.76
C SER A 79 -1.98 -18.62 -11.51
N ALA A 80 -1.90 -19.92 -11.19
CA ALA A 80 -2.55 -20.51 -10.03
C ALA A 80 -1.77 -20.27 -8.73
N GLU A 81 -0.43 -20.24 -8.78
CA GLU A 81 0.41 -20.17 -7.59
C GLU A 81 1.33 -18.94 -7.56
N THR A 82 1.92 -18.57 -8.71
CA THR A 82 2.97 -17.55 -8.79
C THR A 82 2.53 -16.19 -8.24
N PRO A 83 1.37 -15.62 -8.63
CA PRO A 83 0.94 -14.31 -8.12
C PRO A 83 0.74 -14.30 -6.60
N GLY A 84 0.14 -15.36 -6.05
CA GLY A 84 -0.09 -15.49 -4.61
C GLY A 84 1.21 -15.67 -3.81
N ARG A 85 2.14 -16.48 -4.33
CA ARG A 85 3.47 -16.62 -3.71
C ARG A 85 4.28 -15.34 -3.81
N ALA A 86 4.23 -14.65 -4.95
CA ALA A 86 4.89 -13.36 -5.15
C ALA A 86 4.36 -12.29 -4.18
N ALA A 87 3.04 -12.25 -3.94
CA ALA A 87 2.42 -11.38 -2.95
C ALA A 87 2.97 -11.61 -1.53
N ILE A 88 3.13 -12.88 -1.12
CA ILE A 88 3.65 -13.21 0.21
C ILE A 88 5.14 -12.84 0.30
N VAL A 89 5.94 -13.24 -0.69
CA VAL A 89 7.38 -12.95 -0.72
C VAL A 89 7.64 -11.44 -0.75
N SER A 90 6.86 -10.67 -1.51
CA SER A 90 7.01 -9.22 -1.58
C SER A 90 6.77 -8.55 -0.23
N VAL A 91 5.74 -8.98 0.52
CA VAL A 91 5.49 -8.48 1.89
C VAL A 91 6.69 -8.76 2.81
N PHE A 92 7.24 -9.98 2.79
CA PHE A 92 8.40 -10.30 3.63
C PHE A 92 9.64 -9.50 3.26
N VAL A 93 9.97 -9.40 1.96
CA VAL A 93 11.10 -8.61 1.48
C VAL A 93 10.93 -7.14 1.85
N LEU A 94 9.71 -6.60 1.71
CA LEU A 94 9.38 -5.22 2.05
C LEU A 94 9.58 -4.98 3.55
N VAL A 95 8.92 -5.77 4.41
CA VAL A 95 9.03 -5.61 5.87
C VAL A 95 10.48 -5.71 6.34
N PHE A 96 11.23 -6.70 5.85
CA PHE A 96 12.63 -6.89 6.22
C PHE A 96 13.50 -5.69 5.79
N THR A 97 13.31 -5.21 4.57
CA THR A 97 14.05 -4.05 4.05
C THR A 97 13.73 -2.79 4.87
N TYR A 98 12.45 -2.55 5.15
CA TYR A 98 12.02 -1.41 5.96
C TYR A 98 12.62 -1.46 7.36
N VAL A 99 12.50 -2.59 8.06
CA VAL A 99 13.04 -2.73 9.42
C VAL A 99 14.55 -2.48 9.44
N ILE A 100 15.31 -3.07 8.52
CA ILE A 100 16.76 -2.90 8.46
C ILE A 100 17.14 -1.45 8.18
N VAL A 101 16.52 -0.83 7.19
CA VAL A 101 16.84 0.55 6.78
C VAL A 101 16.43 1.54 7.87
N THR A 102 15.25 1.36 8.50
CA THR A 102 14.80 2.21 9.62
C THR A 102 15.73 2.08 10.82
N VAL A 103 16.12 0.86 11.20
CA VAL A 103 17.08 0.66 12.31
C VAL A 103 18.41 1.33 11.99
N ALA A 104 18.93 1.16 10.77
CA ALA A 104 20.18 1.77 10.35
C ALA A 104 20.12 3.31 10.32
N ALA A 105 19.02 3.88 9.81
CA ALA A 105 18.81 5.31 9.75
C ALA A 105 18.71 5.93 11.15
N ILE A 106 17.90 5.35 12.05
CA ILE A 106 17.77 5.81 13.44
C ILE A 106 19.10 5.66 14.18
N ALA A 107 19.79 4.54 14.01
CA ALA A 107 21.08 4.30 14.67
C ALA A 107 22.14 5.32 14.26
N PHE A 108 22.25 5.61 12.96
CA PHE A 108 23.28 6.50 12.43
C PHE A 108 22.92 7.99 12.60
N GLY A 109 21.69 8.38 12.25
CA GLY A 109 21.23 9.77 12.30
C GLY A 109 20.87 10.24 13.71
N GLY A 110 20.46 9.33 14.59
CA GLY A 110 19.93 9.64 15.91
C GLY A 110 18.45 10.06 15.87
N PRO A 111 17.65 9.69 16.89
CA PRO A 111 16.21 9.97 16.90
C PRO A 111 15.90 11.47 16.91
N ASP A 112 16.68 12.28 17.64
CA ASP A 112 16.41 13.73 17.75
C ASP A 112 16.62 14.45 16.42
N ARG A 113 17.68 14.13 15.68
CA ARG A 113 17.92 14.74 14.36
C ARG A 113 16.81 14.39 13.38
N LEU A 114 16.36 13.14 13.38
CA LEU A 114 15.31 12.68 12.48
C LEU A 114 13.93 13.21 12.87
N ALA A 115 13.65 13.37 14.17
CA ALA A 115 12.39 13.91 14.65
C ALA A 115 12.24 15.42 14.38
N ASN A 116 13.35 16.14 14.22
CA ASN A 116 13.37 17.57 13.89
C ASN A 116 13.61 17.84 12.39
N ASP A 117 13.59 16.80 11.55
CA ASP A 117 13.74 16.95 10.10
C ASP A 117 12.37 17.04 9.41
N ASP A 118 12.12 18.20 8.79
CA ASP A 118 10.90 18.45 8.03
C ASP A 118 11.10 18.24 6.51
N SER A 119 12.24 17.68 6.08
CA SER A 119 12.60 17.59 4.66
C SER A 119 11.78 16.56 3.87
N GLY A 120 11.22 15.56 4.55
CA GLY A 120 10.52 14.43 3.94
C GLY A 120 11.42 13.44 3.20
N ASP A 121 12.75 13.63 3.19
CA ASP A 121 13.72 12.74 2.54
C ASP A 121 14.87 12.38 3.51
N VAL A 122 14.56 11.50 4.46
CA VAL A 122 15.52 10.99 5.44
C VAL A 122 16.72 10.30 4.79
N LEU A 123 16.50 9.58 3.68
CA LEU A 123 17.57 8.88 2.99
C LEU A 123 18.52 9.86 2.31
N GLY A 124 18.01 10.88 1.62
CA GLY A 124 18.80 11.96 1.04
C GLY A 124 19.58 12.76 2.07
N LEU A 125 18.95 13.05 3.23
CA LEU A 125 19.58 13.72 4.37
C LEU A 125 20.80 12.94 4.89
N LEU A 126 20.66 11.62 5.03
CA LEU A 126 21.71 10.76 5.59
C LEU A 126 22.71 10.26 4.54
N ALA A 127 22.37 10.28 3.25
CA ALA A 127 23.14 9.63 2.19
C ALA A 127 24.61 10.05 2.18
N ASN A 128 24.86 11.36 2.20
CA ASN A 128 26.21 11.91 2.12
C ASN A 128 27.01 11.61 3.40
N ASP A 129 26.37 11.73 4.56
CA ASP A 129 26.98 11.48 5.87
C ASP A 129 27.36 10.00 6.01
N VAL A 130 26.46 9.08 5.60
CA VAL A 130 26.68 7.63 5.66
C VAL A 130 27.80 7.19 4.74
N PHE A 131 27.81 7.64 3.47
CA PHE A 131 28.81 7.20 2.50
C PHE A 131 30.13 7.98 2.54
N GLY A 132 30.17 9.13 3.21
CA GLY A 132 31.34 10.02 3.21
C GLY A 132 31.71 10.54 1.82
N SER A 133 30.82 10.39 0.83
CA SER A 133 31.05 10.75 -0.57
C SER A 133 29.75 11.22 -1.19
N ALA A 134 29.77 12.46 -1.70
CA ALA A 134 28.65 13.06 -2.41
C ALA A 134 28.27 12.29 -3.69
N LEU A 135 29.20 11.52 -4.28
CA LEU A 135 28.93 10.73 -5.47
C LEU A 135 28.12 9.48 -5.13
N LEU A 136 28.47 8.78 -4.05
CA LEU A 136 27.72 7.62 -3.58
C LEU A 136 26.34 8.01 -3.03
N GLY A 137 26.27 9.16 -2.33
CA GLY A 137 24.99 9.70 -1.88
C GLY A 137 24.02 9.98 -3.05
N LYS A 138 24.52 10.49 -4.18
CA LYS A 138 23.72 10.68 -5.40
C LYS A 138 23.20 9.36 -5.99
N ILE A 139 23.93 8.25 -5.87
CA ILE A 139 23.44 6.95 -6.36
C ILE A 139 22.21 6.51 -5.56
N LEU A 140 22.21 6.70 -4.23
CA LEU A 140 21.04 6.43 -3.40
C LEU A 140 19.85 7.29 -3.81
N ILE A 141 20.05 8.59 -4.06
CA ILE A 141 18.98 9.48 -4.53
C ILE A 141 18.43 9.02 -5.89
N ILE A 142 19.29 8.63 -6.84
CA ILE A 142 18.86 8.10 -8.15
C ILE A 142 18.06 6.81 -7.97
N ALA A 143 18.46 5.93 -7.05
CA ALA A 143 17.71 4.72 -6.73
C ALA A 143 16.33 5.04 -6.15
N VAL A 144 16.21 6.03 -5.26
CA VAL A 144 14.93 6.50 -4.71
C VAL A 144 14.03 7.06 -5.82
N LEU A 145 14.58 7.90 -6.71
CA LEU A 145 13.83 8.46 -7.84
C LEU A 145 13.36 7.39 -8.84
N SER A 146 14.20 6.38 -9.11
CA SER A 146 13.85 5.20 -9.89
C SER A 146 12.68 4.45 -9.26
N SER A 147 12.75 4.22 -7.95
CA SER A 147 11.74 3.49 -7.20
C SER A 147 10.40 4.25 -7.19
N ALA A 148 10.44 5.58 -7.06
CA ALA A 148 9.26 6.44 -7.17
C ALA A 148 8.59 6.32 -8.55
N ALA A 149 9.38 6.33 -9.63
CA ALA A 149 8.85 6.14 -10.99
C ALA A 149 8.25 4.74 -11.20
N ALA A 150 8.90 3.70 -10.67
CA ALA A 150 8.39 2.34 -10.69
C ALA A 150 7.06 2.22 -9.92
N SER A 151 6.96 2.87 -8.75
CA SER A 151 5.75 2.90 -7.91
C SER A 151 4.55 3.54 -8.64
N CYS A 152 4.78 4.65 -9.35
CA CYS A 152 3.77 5.27 -10.20
C CYS A 152 3.26 4.31 -11.29
N GLN A 153 4.17 3.58 -11.94
CA GLN A 153 3.81 2.59 -12.94
C GLN A 153 2.97 1.45 -12.33
N THR A 154 3.38 0.95 -11.16
CA THR A 154 2.66 -0.13 -10.46
C THR A 154 1.30 0.29 -9.92
N THR A 155 0.98 1.59 -9.82
CA THR A 155 -0.35 2.06 -9.38
C THR A 155 -1.35 2.16 -10.55
N ILE A 156 -0.89 2.56 -11.74
CA ILE A 156 -1.73 2.64 -12.95
C ILE A 156 -2.19 1.24 -13.37
N LEU A 157 -1.28 0.28 -13.26
CA LEU A 157 -1.42 -1.08 -13.71
C LEU A 157 -2.61 -1.87 -13.09
N PRO A 158 -2.75 -1.98 -11.76
CA PRO A 158 -3.87 -2.66 -11.10
C PRO A 158 -5.18 -1.88 -11.28
N THR A 159 -5.11 -0.55 -11.35
CA THR A 159 -6.30 0.29 -11.57
C THR A 159 -6.91 0.02 -12.94
N ALA A 160 -6.09 -0.04 -13.99
CA ALA A 160 -6.55 -0.37 -15.34
C ALA A 160 -7.12 -1.79 -15.43
N ARG A 161 -6.51 -2.78 -14.75
CA ARG A 161 -7.01 -4.17 -14.72
C ARG A 161 -8.28 -4.33 -13.89
N THR A 162 -8.42 -3.59 -12.80
CA THR A 162 -9.66 -3.57 -12.01
C THR A 162 -10.79 -2.95 -12.83
N ALA A 163 -10.52 -1.85 -13.55
CA ALA A 163 -11.48 -1.25 -14.48
C ALA A 163 -11.88 -2.21 -15.61
N LEU A 164 -10.93 -2.93 -16.19
CA LEU A 164 -11.16 -3.99 -17.18
C LEU A 164 -12.09 -5.08 -16.64
N SER A 165 -11.80 -5.62 -15.46
CA SER A 165 -12.61 -6.65 -14.81
C SER A 165 -14.02 -6.16 -14.47
N MET A 166 -14.15 -4.94 -13.96
CA MET A 166 -15.45 -4.31 -13.69
C MET A 166 -16.25 -4.07 -14.98
N ALA A 167 -15.62 -3.62 -16.06
CA ALA A 167 -16.27 -3.42 -17.35
C ALA A 167 -16.74 -4.74 -17.98
N ARG A 168 -15.91 -5.80 -17.92
CA ARG A 168 -16.31 -7.16 -18.32
C ARG A 168 -17.49 -7.68 -17.48
N ALA A 169 -17.54 -7.31 -16.20
CA ALA A 169 -18.64 -7.64 -15.31
C ALA A 169 -19.91 -6.77 -15.52
N LYS A 170 -19.87 -5.80 -16.44
CA LYS A 170 -20.90 -4.77 -16.71
C LYS A 170 -21.13 -3.77 -15.57
N ALA A 171 -20.17 -3.63 -14.66
CA ALA A 171 -20.19 -2.63 -13.60
C ALA A 171 -19.64 -1.26 -14.04
N LEU A 172 -18.97 -1.19 -15.19
CA LEU A 172 -18.40 0.02 -15.78
C LEU A 172 -18.65 0.06 -17.31
N PRO A 173 -18.45 1.22 -17.96
CA PRO A 173 -18.56 1.35 -19.42
C PRO A 173 -17.70 0.33 -20.17
N ALA A 174 -18.29 -0.30 -21.21
CA ALA A 174 -17.64 -1.35 -21.99
C ALA A 174 -16.29 -0.94 -22.61
N LYS A 175 -16.12 0.35 -22.93
CA LYS A 175 -14.85 0.89 -23.46
C LYS A 175 -13.66 0.69 -22.51
N LEU A 176 -13.87 0.72 -21.20
CA LEU A 176 -12.81 0.44 -20.21
C LEU A 176 -12.44 -1.05 -20.18
N GLY A 177 -13.28 -1.90 -20.77
CA GLY A 177 -13.08 -3.34 -20.92
C GLY A 177 -12.42 -3.75 -22.25
N GLU A 178 -12.10 -2.80 -23.13
CA GLU A 178 -11.49 -3.09 -24.43
C GLU A 178 -10.00 -3.41 -24.28
N VAL A 179 -9.59 -4.55 -24.83
CA VAL A 179 -8.19 -4.97 -24.89
C VAL A 179 -7.62 -4.58 -26.25
N ASN A 180 -6.47 -3.90 -26.26
CA ASN A 180 -5.82 -3.48 -27.49
C ASN A 180 -5.29 -4.73 -28.26
N PRO A 181 -5.62 -4.92 -29.55
CA PRO A 181 -5.22 -6.10 -30.31
C PRO A 181 -3.70 -6.30 -30.48
N GLN A 182 -2.93 -5.21 -30.43
CA GLN A 182 -1.48 -5.23 -30.65
C GLN A 182 -0.71 -5.45 -29.34
N TYR A 183 -1.15 -4.80 -28.25
CA TYR A 183 -0.43 -4.83 -26.96
C TYR A 183 -1.03 -5.81 -25.95
N MET A 184 -2.22 -6.36 -26.21
CA MET A 184 -2.93 -7.28 -25.31
C MET A 184 -3.22 -6.69 -23.92
N THR A 185 -3.29 -5.36 -23.81
CA THR A 185 -3.53 -4.62 -22.57
C THR A 185 -4.75 -3.69 -22.69
N PRO A 186 -5.41 -3.30 -21.59
CA PRO A 186 -6.54 -2.37 -21.59
C PRO A 186 -6.09 -0.91 -21.81
N ALA A 187 -5.59 -0.61 -23.01
CA ALA A 187 -4.91 0.67 -23.32
C ALA A 187 -5.80 1.90 -23.09
N PHE A 188 -7.10 1.81 -23.39
CA PHE A 188 -8.04 2.91 -23.14
C PHE A 188 -8.18 3.20 -21.64
N ALA A 189 -8.33 2.15 -20.82
CA ALA A 189 -8.38 2.30 -19.37
C ALA A 189 -7.07 2.91 -18.82
N THR A 190 -5.91 2.47 -19.32
CA THR A 190 -4.61 3.02 -18.94
C THR A 190 -4.52 4.52 -19.22
N TRP A 191 -4.93 4.98 -20.42
CA TRP A 191 -4.90 6.40 -20.77
C TRP A 191 -5.88 7.23 -19.94
N VAL A 192 -7.10 6.73 -19.72
CA VAL A 192 -8.09 7.42 -18.89
C VAL A 192 -7.58 7.57 -17.46
N MET A 193 -7.04 6.50 -16.86
CA MET A 193 -6.51 6.55 -15.50
C MET A 193 -5.29 7.47 -15.39
N GLY A 194 -4.39 7.45 -16.38
CA GLY A 194 -3.26 8.38 -16.43
C GLY A 194 -3.72 9.84 -16.54
N ALA A 195 -4.66 10.15 -17.43
CA ALA A 195 -5.19 11.50 -17.60
C ALA A 195 -5.90 12.01 -16.34
N VAL A 196 -6.72 11.17 -15.70
CA VAL A 196 -7.39 11.50 -14.43
C VAL A 196 -6.37 11.71 -13.32
N SER A 197 -5.33 10.88 -13.23
CA SER A 197 -4.27 11.02 -12.21
C SER A 197 -3.49 12.32 -12.39
N VAL A 198 -3.16 12.70 -13.64
CA VAL A 198 -2.49 13.97 -13.94
C VAL A 198 -3.40 15.15 -13.61
N ALA A 199 -4.66 15.11 -14.04
CA ALA A 199 -5.62 16.19 -13.76
C ALA A 199 -5.83 16.36 -12.25
N TRP A 200 -5.91 15.26 -11.50
CA TRP A 200 -6.04 15.27 -10.05
C TRP A 200 -4.78 15.84 -9.38
N TYR A 201 -3.59 15.32 -9.71
CA TYR A 201 -2.33 15.79 -9.16
C TYR A 201 -2.11 17.29 -9.44
N VAL A 202 -2.17 17.70 -10.71
CA VAL A 202 -2.00 19.10 -11.11
C VAL A 202 -3.07 19.97 -10.47
N GLY A 203 -4.33 19.51 -10.45
CA GLY A 203 -5.44 20.24 -9.83
C GLY A 203 -5.22 20.49 -8.34
N LEU A 204 -4.84 19.47 -7.57
CA LEU A 204 -4.57 19.62 -6.14
C LEU A 204 -3.34 20.50 -5.88
N THR A 205 -2.24 20.27 -6.60
CA THR A 205 -0.99 21.03 -6.43
C THR A 205 -1.17 22.51 -6.79
N LEU A 206 -1.97 22.84 -7.81
CA LEU A 206 -2.30 24.24 -8.16
C LEU A 206 -3.13 24.92 -7.08
N VAL A 207 -3.91 24.17 -6.29
CA VAL A 207 -4.68 24.71 -5.18
C VAL A 207 -3.81 24.89 -3.94
N SER A 208 -3.13 23.83 -3.50
CA SER A 208 -2.20 23.86 -2.35
C SER A 208 -1.45 22.53 -2.21
N GLU A 209 -0.16 22.56 -1.86
CA GLU A 209 0.59 21.36 -1.47
C GLU A 209 0.00 20.68 -0.21
N ASN A 210 -0.54 21.45 0.73
CA ASN A 210 -1.20 20.88 1.92
C ASN A 210 -2.44 20.06 1.55
N MET A 211 -3.14 20.44 0.48
CA MET A 211 -4.26 19.68 -0.06
C MET A 211 -3.81 18.32 -0.61
N LEU A 212 -2.63 18.27 -1.25
CA LEU A 212 -2.05 17.03 -1.74
C LEU A 212 -1.74 16.09 -0.57
N PHE A 213 -1.12 16.59 0.50
CA PHE A 213 -0.87 15.80 1.71
C PHE A 213 -2.16 15.35 2.40
N ASP A 214 -3.18 16.20 2.43
CA ASP A 214 -4.50 15.81 2.95
C ASP A 214 -5.16 14.70 2.13
N ALA A 215 -5.00 14.72 0.81
CA ALA A 215 -5.45 13.64 -0.08
C ALA A 215 -4.66 12.33 0.12
N ILE A 216 -3.36 12.42 0.41
CA ILE A 216 -2.53 11.25 0.76
C ILE A 216 -3.01 10.64 2.10
N ALA A 217 -3.31 11.47 3.09
CA ALA A 217 -3.88 11.00 4.36
C ALA A 217 -5.25 10.31 4.14
N ALA A 218 -6.09 10.87 3.26
CA ALA A 218 -7.36 10.28 2.89
C ALA A 218 -7.21 8.91 2.20
N LEU A 219 -6.15 8.71 1.41
CA LEU A 219 -5.89 7.45 0.70
C LEU A 219 -5.86 6.26 1.66
N GLY A 220 -5.18 6.36 2.80
CA GLY A 220 -5.12 5.19 3.68
C GLY A 220 -6.37 4.95 4.52
N LEU A 221 -7.27 5.94 4.66
CA LEU A 221 -8.65 5.66 5.07
C LEU A 221 -9.33 4.74 4.04
N MET A 222 -9.16 5.02 2.75
CA MET A 222 -9.70 4.16 1.68
C MET A 222 -9.03 2.78 1.67
N ILE A 223 -7.72 2.72 1.90
CA ILE A 223 -6.97 1.45 2.00
C ILE A 223 -7.52 0.57 3.12
N ALA A 224 -7.67 1.14 4.32
CA ALA A 224 -8.23 0.44 5.46
C ALA A 224 -9.64 -0.09 5.19
N PHE A 225 -10.47 0.72 4.52
CA PHE A 225 -11.82 0.31 4.12
C PHE A 225 -11.81 -0.86 3.14
N TYR A 226 -11.06 -0.77 2.04
CA TYR A 226 -11.13 -1.79 0.98
C TYR A 226 -10.41 -3.08 1.38
N TYR A 227 -9.27 -3.03 2.06
CA TYR A 227 -8.63 -4.24 2.58
C TYR A 227 -9.47 -4.88 3.70
N GLY A 228 -10.09 -4.06 4.55
CA GLY A 228 -11.01 -4.53 5.58
C GLY A 228 -12.18 -5.32 5.00
N ILE A 229 -12.89 -4.73 4.02
CA ILE A 229 -14.01 -5.42 3.37
C ILE A 229 -13.55 -6.66 2.59
N THR A 230 -12.38 -6.63 1.95
CA THR A 230 -11.81 -7.81 1.26
C THR A 230 -11.53 -8.96 2.23
N GLY A 231 -11.03 -8.68 3.43
CA GLY A 231 -10.81 -9.71 4.46
C GLY A 231 -12.11 -10.36 4.93
N TYR A 232 -13.18 -9.57 5.17
CA TYR A 232 -14.51 -10.12 5.46
C TYR A 232 -15.08 -10.90 4.27
N ALA A 233 -14.92 -10.37 3.05
CA ALA A 233 -15.40 -11.01 1.83
C ALA A 233 -14.71 -12.36 1.59
N CYS A 234 -13.42 -12.50 1.92
CA CYS A 234 -12.70 -13.78 1.84
C CYS A 234 -13.39 -14.87 2.69
N ALA A 235 -13.64 -14.58 3.96
CA ALA A 235 -14.29 -15.53 4.87
C ALA A 235 -15.73 -15.86 4.43
N VAL A 236 -16.47 -14.88 3.91
CA VAL A 236 -17.84 -15.10 3.39
C VAL A 236 -17.84 -15.90 2.08
N TYR A 237 -16.96 -15.59 1.15
CA TYR A 237 -16.90 -16.22 -0.17
C TYR A 237 -16.46 -17.69 -0.08
N TYR A 238 -15.48 -17.99 0.79
CA TYR A 238 -14.98 -19.33 1.05
C TYR A 238 -15.63 -20.01 2.27
N ARG A 239 -16.80 -19.53 2.73
CA ARG A 239 -17.49 -20.03 3.95
C ARG A 239 -17.73 -21.54 3.99
N ARG A 240 -17.86 -22.19 2.81
CA ARG A 240 -18.05 -23.65 2.69
C ARG A 240 -16.75 -24.45 2.86
N GLU A 241 -15.60 -23.81 2.75
CA GLU A 241 -14.28 -24.42 2.84
C GLU A 241 -13.65 -24.26 4.23
N LEU A 242 -14.16 -23.32 5.05
CA LEU A 242 -13.61 -22.98 6.37
C LEU A 242 -13.50 -24.18 7.30
N LEU A 243 -14.53 -25.02 7.36
CA LEU A 243 -14.60 -26.14 8.32
C LEU A 243 -14.04 -27.46 7.77
N LYS A 244 -13.51 -27.47 6.54
CA LYS A 244 -12.99 -28.71 5.94
C LYS A 244 -11.60 -29.09 6.44
N SER A 245 -10.83 -28.14 6.97
CA SER A 245 -9.50 -28.38 7.52
C SER A 245 -9.13 -27.28 8.51
N ALA A 246 -8.35 -27.60 9.53
CA ALA A 246 -7.78 -26.60 10.44
C ALA A 246 -6.98 -25.54 9.68
N ARG A 247 -6.24 -25.94 8.63
CA ARG A 247 -5.50 -25.00 7.77
C ARG A 247 -6.45 -23.99 7.12
N ASN A 248 -7.55 -24.45 6.55
CA ASN A 248 -8.54 -23.57 5.92
C ASN A 248 -9.19 -22.64 6.94
N PHE A 249 -9.56 -23.19 8.09
CA PHE A 249 -10.13 -22.39 9.18
C PHE A 249 -9.22 -21.23 9.57
N PHE A 250 -7.92 -21.48 9.74
CA PHE A 250 -6.96 -20.43 10.11
C PHE A 250 -6.65 -19.46 8.97
N PHE A 251 -6.30 -19.95 7.77
CA PHE A 251 -5.80 -19.10 6.69
C PHE A 251 -6.90 -18.43 5.85
N ILE A 252 -8.10 -19.00 5.79
CA ILE A 252 -9.25 -18.43 5.06
C ILE A 252 -10.21 -17.70 6.02
N GLY A 253 -10.34 -18.19 7.25
CA GLY A 253 -11.24 -17.63 8.26
C GLY A 253 -10.53 -16.67 9.21
N VAL A 254 -9.78 -17.23 10.17
CA VAL A 254 -9.25 -16.47 11.32
C VAL A 254 -8.32 -15.35 10.87
N ALA A 255 -7.28 -15.64 10.07
CA ALA A 255 -6.29 -14.63 9.70
C ALA A 255 -6.89 -13.47 8.87
N PRO A 256 -7.69 -13.71 7.81
CA PRO A 256 -8.34 -12.61 7.07
C PRO A 256 -9.34 -11.82 7.91
N VAL A 257 -10.11 -12.47 8.80
CA VAL A 257 -11.09 -11.78 9.66
C VAL A 257 -10.40 -10.97 10.74
N LEU A 258 -9.33 -11.48 11.36
CA LEU A 258 -8.55 -10.70 12.32
C LEU A 258 -7.91 -9.48 11.65
N GLY A 259 -7.33 -9.65 10.45
CA GLY A 259 -6.83 -8.53 9.65
C GLY A 259 -7.93 -7.52 9.31
N ALA A 260 -9.11 -8.00 8.90
CA ALA A 260 -10.27 -7.16 8.61
C ALA A 260 -10.75 -6.37 9.83
N LEU A 261 -10.80 -7.00 11.00
CA LEU A 261 -11.16 -6.35 12.26
C LEU A 261 -10.14 -5.28 12.66
N MET A 262 -8.84 -5.58 12.52
CA MET A 262 -7.77 -4.61 12.76
C MET A 262 -7.89 -3.40 11.82
N LEU A 263 -8.08 -3.65 10.52
CA LEU A 263 -8.24 -2.57 9.52
C LEU A 263 -9.54 -1.78 9.72
N THR A 264 -10.60 -2.43 10.21
CA THR A 264 -11.84 -1.74 10.59
C THR A 264 -11.62 -0.83 11.80
N ALA A 265 -10.89 -1.31 12.82
CA ALA A 265 -10.54 -0.50 13.97
C ALA A 265 -9.65 0.69 13.58
N VAL A 266 -8.69 0.45 12.68
CA VAL A 266 -7.86 1.50 12.05
C VAL A 266 -8.72 2.52 11.32
N PHE A 267 -9.64 2.08 10.46
CA PHE A 267 -10.57 2.96 9.74
C PHE A 267 -11.38 3.84 10.69
N ILE A 268 -11.98 3.25 11.73
CA ILE A 268 -12.78 3.96 12.73
C ILE A 268 -11.91 4.97 13.48
N LYS A 269 -10.72 4.57 13.92
CA LYS A 269 -9.78 5.47 14.61
C LYS A 269 -9.35 6.63 13.69
N SER A 270 -8.99 6.35 12.44
CA SER A 270 -8.65 7.39 11.46
C SER A 270 -9.82 8.35 11.23
N CYS A 271 -11.07 7.88 11.23
CA CYS A 271 -12.24 8.77 11.18
C CYS A 271 -12.32 9.72 12.38
N PHE A 272 -12.02 9.24 13.59
CA PHE A 272 -11.98 10.09 14.77
C PHE A 272 -10.79 11.06 14.75
N ASP A 273 -9.59 10.57 14.45
CA ASP A 273 -8.38 11.38 14.42
C ASP A 273 -8.48 12.50 13.37
N LEU A 274 -8.93 12.16 12.15
CA LEU A 274 -9.08 13.12 11.04
C LEU A 274 -10.36 13.97 11.16
N SER A 275 -11.20 13.73 12.17
CA SER A 275 -12.33 14.62 12.45
C SER A 275 -11.87 15.95 13.05
N ASP A 276 -10.75 15.94 13.78
CA ASP A 276 -10.12 17.16 14.28
C ASP A 276 -9.32 17.84 13.15
N PRO A 277 -9.69 19.06 12.72
CA PRO A 277 -8.95 19.80 11.71
C PRO A 277 -7.49 20.08 12.08
N ALA A 278 -7.11 20.06 13.36
CA ALA A 278 -5.73 20.24 13.79
C ALA A 278 -4.81 19.09 13.36
N ASN A 279 -5.38 17.92 13.05
CA ASN A 279 -4.64 16.76 12.57
C ASN A 279 -4.51 16.72 11.02
N SER A 280 -5.04 17.73 10.30
CA SER A 280 -4.83 17.85 8.86
C SER A 280 -3.60 18.70 8.54
N SER A 281 -3.00 18.44 7.37
CA SER A 281 -1.83 19.19 6.89
C SER A 281 -2.19 20.62 6.53
N SER A 282 -3.43 20.86 6.10
CA SER A 282 -3.92 22.21 5.82
C SER A 282 -4.26 23.01 7.09
N GLY A 283 -4.51 22.35 8.23
CA GLY A 283 -5.01 22.98 9.45
C GLY A 283 -6.37 23.68 9.28
N THR A 284 -7.04 23.48 8.13
CA THR A 284 -8.33 24.08 7.81
C THR A 284 -9.45 23.09 8.10
N SER A 285 -10.64 23.58 8.44
CA SER A 285 -11.83 22.74 8.60
C SER A 285 -12.68 22.74 7.33
N TRP A 286 -13.03 21.56 6.84
CA TRP A 286 -14.04 21.40 5.79
C TRP A 286 -15.28 20.75 6.38
N LEU A 287 -16.44 21.39 6.23
CA LEU A 287 -17.70 20.91 6.82
C LEU A 287 -17.62 20.64 8.35
N GLY A 288 -16.72 21.34 9.05
CA GLY A 288 -16.50 21.17 10.49
C GLY A 288 -15.56 20.03 10.88
N VAL A 289 -14.92 19.34 9.92
CA VAL A 289 -13.95 18.27 10.16
C VAL A 289 -12.67 18.45 9.33
N GLY A 290 -11.65 17.62 9.54
CA GLY A 290 -10.43 17.65 8.75
C GLY A 290 -10.69 17.32 7.25
N PRO A 291 -10.07 18.04 6.30
CA PRO A 291 -10.18 17.78 4.87
C PRO A 291 -9.86 16.34 4.45
N PRO A 292 -8.86 15.64 5.04
CA PRO A 292 -8.64 14.23 4.72
C PRO A 292 -9.87 13.35 4.93
N LEU A 293 -10.65 13.61 5.99
CA LEU A 293 -11.86 12.85 6.28
C LEU A 293 -12.96 13.14 5.25
N VAL A 294 -13.15 14.42 4.90
CA VAL A 294 -14.12 14.84 3.88
C VAL A 294 -13.78 14.23 2.53
N ILE A 295 -12.51 14.24 2.14
CA ILE A 295 -12.03 13.65 0.89
C ILE A 295 -12.30 12.13 0.92
N GLY A 296 -11.84 11.43 1.95
CA GLY A 296 -11.95 9.96 2.03
C GLY A 296 -13.41 9.48 2.05
N LEU A 297 -14.25 10.02 2.94
CA LEU A 297 -15.67 9.67 2.99
C LEU A 297 -16.43 10.17 1.76
N GLY A 298 -16.05 11.33 1.22
CA GLY A 298 -16.62 11.89 0.00
C GLY A 298 -16.42 10.97 -1.20
N PHE A 299 -15.22 10.40 -1.37
CA PHE A 299 -14.95 9.42 -2.43
C PHE A 299 -15.73 8.11 -2.24
N LEU A 300 -15.86 7.62 -1.00
CA LEU A 300 -16.67 6.44 -0.71
C LEU A 300 -18.15 6.67 -1.04
N LEU A 301 -18.70 7.83 -0.62
CA LEU A 301 -20.07 8.24 -0.94
C LEU A 301 -20.27 8.43 -2.44
N MET A 302 -19.31 9.05 -3.13
CA MET A 302 -19.33 9.20 -4.58
C MET A 302 -19.36 7.83 -5.26
N GLY A 303 -18.58 6.86 -4.78
CA GLY A 303 -18.65 5.48 -5.27
C GLY A 303 -20.05 4.88 -5.15
N VAL A 304 -20.72 5.09 -4.01
CA VAL A 304 -22.12 4.65 -3.81
C VAL A 304 -23.08 5.35 -4.77
N VAL A 305 -22.95 6.66 -4.94
CA VAL A 305 -23.77 7.43 -5.89
C VAL A 305 -23.56 6.93 -7.32
N LEU A 306 -22.33 6.71 -7.75
CA LEU A 306 -22.00 6.18 -9.06
C LEU A 306 -22.59 4.78 -9.26
N MET A 307 -22.54 3.91 -8.26
CA MET A 307 -23.18 2.59 -8.32
C MET A 307 -24.70 2.69 -8.52
N ILE A 308 -25.36 3.59 -7.78
CA ILE A 308 -26.82 3.80 -7.89
C ILE A 308 -27.18 4.37 -9.27
N VAL A 309 -26.46 5.40 -9.72
CA VAL A 309 -26.67 6.03 -11.04
C VAL A 309 -26.45 5.01 -12.16
N TRP A 310 -25.39 4.21 -12.10
CA TRP A 310 -25.12 3.16 -13.09
C TRP A 310 -26.23 2.11 -13.13
N ARG A 311 -26.73 1.69 -11.96
CA ARG A 311 -27.83 0.73 -11.84
C ARG A 311 -29.13 1.27 -12.43
N ILE A 312 -29.49 2.51 -12.12
CA ILE A 312 -30.73 3.15 -12.61
C ILE A 312 -30.61 3.49 -14.11
N GLY A 313 -29.40 3.77 -14.59
CA GLY A 313 -29.09 4.05 -15.99
C GLY A 313 -29.24 2.86 -16.95
N GLY A 314 -29.76 1.71 -16.50
CA GLY A 314 -30.07 0.56 -17.37
C GLY A 314 -29.00 -0.54 -17.38
N HIS A 315 -28.07 -0.55 -16.43
CA HIS A 315 -27.04 -1.58 -16.28
C HIS A 315 -27.19 -2.40 -14.98
N PRO A 316 -28.33 -3.09 -14.75
CA PRO A 316 -28.57 -3.81 -13.51
C PRO A 316 -27.83 -5.15 -13.41
N GLU A 317 -27.18 -5.64 -14.48
CA GLU A 317 -26.71 -7.04 -14.54
C GLU A 317 -25.67 -7.37 -13.47
N PHE A 318 -24.77 -6.44 -13.16
CA PHE A 318 -23.80 -6.62 -12.08
C PHE A 318 -24.48 -6.57 -10.71
N PHE A 319 -25.32 -5.56 -10.47
CA PHE A 319 -25.96 -5.32 -9.18
C PHE A 319 -27.12 -6.27 -8.85
N GLY A 320 -27.59 -7.03 -9.85
CA GLY A 320 -28.59 -8.09 -9.68
C GLY A 320 -28.00 -9.46 -9.38
N ARG A 321 -26.67 -9.61 -9.35
CA ARG A 321 -26.02 -10.90 -9.07
C ARG A 321 -26.36 -11.39 -7.66
N ARG A 322 -26.57 -12.69 -7.54
CA ARG A 322 -26.74 -13.33 -6.23
C ARG A 322 -25.37 -13.53 -5.58
N PRO A 323 -25.27 -13.50 -4.25
CA PRO A 323 -24.02 -13.82 -3.56
C PRO A 323 -23.54 -15.23 -3.91
N GLU A 324 -22.35 -15.33 -4.48
CA GLU A 324 -21.74 -16.58 -4.89
C GLU A 324 -20.83 -17.15 -3.77
N VAL A 325 -20.37 -18.38 -3.98
CA VAL A 325 -19.30 -19.03 -3.20
C VAL A 325 -18.19 -19.44 -4.16
N ALA A 326 -16.99 -19.65 -3.62
CA ALA A 326 -15.91 -20.26 -4.38
C ALA A 326 -16.37 -21.55 -5.06
N ASP A 327 -16.06 -21.67 -6.36
CA ASP A 327 -16.35 -22.88 -7.13
C ASP A 327 -15.54 -24.06 -6.55
N PRO A 328 -16.20 -25.12 -6.07
CA PRO A 328 -15.51 -26.29 -5.51
C PRO A 328 -14.50 -26.92 -6.48
N ALA A 329 -14.73 -26.85 -7.78
CA ALA A 329 -13.82 -27.39 -8.79
C ALA A 329 -12.53 -26.57 -8.92
N LEU A 330 -12.59 -25.26 -8.70
CA LEU A 330 -11.40 -24.39 -8.69
C LEU A 330 -10.62 -24.55 -7.39
N VAL A 331 -11.31 -24.70 -6.26
CA VAL A 331 -10.67 -24.93 -4.95
C VAL A 331 -9.97 -26.29 -4.91
N ALA A 332 -10.56 -27.33 -5.50
CA ALA A 332 -9.98 -28.67 -5.54
C ALA A 332 -8.76 -28.81 -6.48
N ARG A 333 -8.60 -27.91 -7.45
CA ARG A 333 -7.49 -27.92 -8.42
C ARG A 333 -6.21 -27.24 -7.92
N SER A 334 -6.27 -26.48 -6.83
CA SER A 334 -5.07 -25.98 -6.17
C SER A 334 -4.44 -27.17 -5.44
N PRO A 335 -3.32 -27.76 -5.92
CA PRO A 335 -2.79 -28.95 -5.31
C PRO A 335 -2.34 -28.56 -3.91
N ALA A 336 -3.02 -29.09 -2.90
CA ALA A 336 -2.48 -29.08 -1.56
C ALA A 336 -1.20 -29.93 -1.56
N GLY A 337 -0.05 -29.29 -1.78
CA GLY A 337 1.28 -29.88 -1.61
C GLY A 337 1.53 -31.15 -2.43
N GLY A 338 2.05 -30.97 -3.64
CA GLY A 338 2.84 -32.02 -4.29
C GLY A 338 4.23 -32.05 -3.68
N SER A 339 4.58 -33.21 -3.12
CA SER A 339 5.85 -33.64 -2.51
C SER A 339 7.13 -32.98 -3.01
#